data_AF-A0A2M7VD18-F1
#
_entry.id   AF-A0A2M7VD18-F1
#
_cell.length_a   1.000
_cell.length_b   1.000
_cell.length_c   1.000
_cell.angle_alpha   90.00
_cell.angle_beta   90.00
_cell.angle_gamma   90.00
#
_symmetry.space_group_name_H-M   'P 1'
#
loop_
_entity.id
_entity.type
_entity.pdbx_description
1 polymer ?
#
loop_
_entity_poly.entity_id
_entity_poly.type
_entity_poly.pdbx_seq_one_letter_code
_entity_poly.pdbx_strand_id
1 'polypeptide(L)'
;APVFFIKLIRQHALMFSVSTYLNTPLTLIIIATLTFFAHSPKFAPLTGIIQANQALLSLALASMFLSLFLIINRKGALSQIIGILSLENSIVAFTIFAGLEQSLMLQFGIMFNIFIWLIIAIIFISMIYRYFGTLNVTTMNNLKD
;
A
#
# COMPACT_ATOMS: atom_id res chain seq x y z
N ALA A 1 -4.82 28.92 -6.46
CA ALA A 1 -4.72 27.44 -6.42
C ALA A 1 -4.72 26.83 -5.01
N PRO A 2 -3.94 27.33 -4.01
CA PRO A 2 -3.80 26.65 -2.70
C PRO A 2 -5.09 26.64 -1.86
N VAL A 3 -5.86 27.74 -1.95
CA VAL A 3 -7.07 27.94 -1.13
C VAL A 3 -8.22 27.02 -1.56
N PHE A 4 -8.28 26.66 -2.85
CA PHE A 4 -9.30 25.76 -3.38
C PHE A 4 -9.09 24.32 -2.89
N PHE A 5 -7.83 23.87 -2.87
CA PHE A 5 -7.44 22.58 -2.29
C PHE A 5 -7.74 22.50 -0.78
N ILE A 6 -7.42 23.55 -0.02
CA ILE A 6 -7.70 23.62 1.42
C ILE A 6 -9.22 23.59 1.70
N LYS A 7 -10.04 24.25 0.86
CA LYS A 7 -11.51 24.23 0.99
C LYS A 7 -12.09 22.84 0.71
N LEU A 8 -11.55 22.11 -0.26
CA LEU A 8 -12.04 20.78 -0.64
C LEU A 8 -11.72 19.73 0.44
N ILE A 9 -10.53 19.81 1.04
CA ILE A 9 -10.11 18.97 2.18
C ILE A 9 -11.01 19.21 3.40
N ARG A 10 -11.40 20.46 3.64
CA ARG A 10 -12.24 20.84 4.78
C ARG A 10 -13.72 20.45 4.60
N GLN A 11 -14.21 20.36 3.36
CA GLN A 11 -15.61 20.01 3.07
C GLN A 11 -15.88 18.50 3.06
N HIS A 12 -14.89 17.67 2.74
CA HIS A 12 -15.08 16.21 2.71
C HIS A 12 -14.60 15.50 3.97
N ALA A 13 -13.97 16.21 4.92
CA ALA A 13 -13.58 15.72 6.25
C ALA A 13 -13.25 14.22 6.26
N LEU A 14 -12.47 13.77 5.26
CA LEU A 14 -11.86 12.46 5.28
C LEU A 14 -10.75 12.63 6.30
N MET A 15 -11.11 12.55 7.58
CA MET A 15 -10.15 12.34 8.64
C MET A 15 -9.37 11.12 8.18
N PHE A 16 -8.15 11.34 7.70
CA PHE A 16 -7.16 10.29 7.55
C PHE A 16 -7.02 9.72 8.94
N SER A 17 -7.79 8.68 9.24
CA SER A 17 -7.68 7.99 10.51
C SER A 17 -6.39 7.20 10.40
N VAL A 18 -5.30 7.86 10.81
CA VAL A 18 -3.97 7.25 10.93
C VAL A 18 -3.97 6.21 12.07
N SER A 19 -5.14 5.91 12.65
CA SER A 19 -5.33 4.91 13.68
C SER A 19 -4.82 3.55 13.22
N THR A 20 -3.79 3.10 13.90
CA THR A 20 -3.20 1.77 13.76
C THR A 20 -3.77 0.83 14.82
N TYR A 21 -3.66 -0.48 14.58
CA TYR A 21 -3.92 -1.48 15.61
C TYR A 21 -2.77 -1.56 16.62
N LEU A 22 -1.54 -1.40 16.15
CA LEU A 22 -0.34 -1.46 16.97
C LEU A 22 0.18 -0.08 17.37
N ASN A 23 0.83 -0.02 18.53
CA ASN A 23 1.58 1.15 18.97
C ASN A 23 2.81 1.38 18.08
N THR A 24 3.28 2.62 18.02
CA THR A 24 4.46 3.02 17.24
C THR A 24 5.72 2.17 17.51
N PRO A 25 6.15 1.90 18.76
CA PRO A 25 7.36 1.10 19.00
C PRO A 25 7.24 -0.34 18.45
N LEU A 26 6.09 -1.00 18.66
CA LEU A 26 5.82 -2.34 18.10
C LEU A 26 5.84 -2.32 16.57
N THR A 27 5.27 -1.27 15.98
CA THR A 27 5.27 -1.06 14.54
C THR A 27 6.71 -0.97 14.00
N LEU A 28 7.59 -0.23 14.66
CA LEU A 28 9.00 -0.11 14.27
C LEU A 28 9.73 -1.45 14.37
N ILE A 29 9.49 -2.23 15.43
CA ILE A 29 10.10 -3.56 15.60
C ILE A 29 9.68 -4.50 14.46
N ILE A 30 8.39 -4.50 14.09
CA ILE A 30 7.89 -5.33 12.99
C ILE A 30 8.48 -4.88 11.66
N ILE A 31 8.54 -3.57 11.39
CA ILE A 31 9.15 -3.04 10.16
C ILE A 31 10.62 -3.43 10.06
N ALA A 32 11.38 -3.31 11.14
CA ALA A 32 12.78 -3.73 11.19
C ALA A 32 12.92 -5.23 10.94
N THR A 33 12.07 -6.04 11.57
CA THR A 33 12.05 -7.51 11.41
C THR A 33 11.72 -7.92 9.98
N LEU A 34 10.69 -7.32 9.37
CA LEU A 34 10.29 -7.58 7.99
C LEU A 34 11.37 -7.17 6.99
N THR A 35 12.00 -6.01 7.21
CA THR A 35 13.11 -5.55 6.36
C THR A 35 14.32 -6.47 6.45
N PHE A 36 14.67 -6.90 7.66
CA PHE A 36 15.74 -7.88 7.90
C PHE A 36 15.41 -9.23 7.24
N PHE A 37 14.17 -9.69 7.39
CA PHE A 37 13.69 -10.93 6.79
C PHE A 37 13.74 -10.90 5.26
N ALA A 38 13.41 -9.77 4.64
CA ALA A 38 13.50 -9.59 3.18
C ALA A 38 14.94 -9.71 2.65
N HIS A 39 15.94 -9.31 3.43
CA HIS A 39 17.37 -9.44 3.10
C HIS A 39 17.94 -10.81 3.47
N SER A 40 17.11 -11.73 3.97
CA SER A 40 17.57 -13.07 4.34
C SER A 40 18.07 -13.85 3.12
N PRO A 41 19.11 -14.69 3.26
CA PRO A 41 19.61 -15.55 2.19
C PRO A 41 18.54 -16.48 1.59
N LYS A 42 17.44 -16.74 2.31
CA LYS A 42 16.29 -17.50 1.82
C LYS A 42 15.67 -16.91 0.54
N PHE A 43 15.76 -15.59 0.38
CA PHE A 43 15.23 -14.89 -0.79
C PHE A 43 16.28 -14.66 -1.87
N ALA A 44 17.52 -15.14 -1.69
CA ALA A 44 18.58 -15.03 -2.69
C ALA A 44 18.19 -15.53 -4.09
N PRO A 45 17.38 -16.61 -4.28
CA PRO A 45 16.92 -17.01 -5.61
C PRO A 45 16.03 -15.96 -6.29
N LEU A 46 15.27 -15.18 -5.51
CA LEU A 46 14.38 -14.13 -6.01
C LEU A 46 15.09 -12.80 -6.17
N THR A 47 16.06 -12.50 -5.31
CA THR A 47 16.77 -11.21 -5.33
C THR A 47 18.05 -11.26 -6.17
N GLY A 48 18.58 -12.45 -6.43
CA GLY A 48 19.82 -12.67 -7.20
C GLY A 48 19.63 -12.79 -8.71
N ILE A 49 18.43 -12.47 -9.24
CA ILE A 49 18.12 -12.55 -10.68
C ILE A 49 19.11 -11.71 -11.50
N ILE A 50 19.42 -10.51 -10.99
CA ILE A 50 20.45 -9.63 -11.54
C ILE A 50 21.39 -9.27 -10.40
N GLN A 51 22.62 -9.79 -10.45
CA GLN A 51 23.61 -9.63 -9.37
C GLN A 51 23.84 -8.15 -9.01
N ALA A 52 23.87 -7.26 -10.01
CA ALA A 52 24.05 -5.82 -9.82
C ALA A 52 22.88 -5.16 -9.07
N ASN A 53 21.68 -5.72 -9.17
CA ASN A 53 20.46 -5.17 -8.56
C ASN A 53 20.04 -5.91 -7.29
N GLN A 54 20.85 -6.83 -6.77
CA GLN A 54 20.45 -7.70 -5.65
C GLN A 54 19.95 -6.92 -4.42
N ALA A 55 20.61 -5.80 -4.09
CA ALA A 55 20.18 -4.91 -3.02
C ALA A 55 18.85 -4.21 -3.33
N LEU A 56 18.63 -3.81 -4.59
CA LEU A 56 17.39 -3.16 -5.05
C LEU A 56 16.21 -4.13 -5.06
N LEU A 57 16.41 -5.40 -5.48
CA LEU A 57 15.37 -6.43 -5.40
C LEU A 57 15.02 -6.76 -3.95
N SER A 58 16.02 -6.85 -3.07
CA SER A 58 15.79 -7.07 -1.63
C SER A 58 15.02 -5.91 -0.99
N LEU A 59 15.32 -4.68 -1.41
CA LEU A 59 14.59 -3.49 -0.98
C LEU A 59 13.15 -3.46 -1.51
N ALA A 60 12.93 -3.79 -2.79
CA ALA A 60 11.59 -3.87 -3.37
C ALA A 60 10.75 -4.97 -2.70
N LEU A 61 11.37 -6.11 -2.38
CA LEU A 61 10.74 -7.20 -1.63
C LEU A 61 10.39 -6.76 -0.19
N ALA A 62 11.30 -6.05 0.49
CA ALA A 62 11.01 -5.45 1.78
C ALA A 62 9.81 -4.50 1.69
N SER A 63 9.78 -3.63 0.67
CA SER A 63 8.69 -2.69 0.42
C SER A 63 7.34 -3.40 0.20
N MET A 64 7.33 -4.57 -0.47
CA MET A 64 6.11 -5.39 -0.57
C MET A 64 5.63 -5.86 0.81
N PHE A 65 6.51 -6.43 1.63
CA PHE A 65 6.16 -6.89 2.98
C PHE A 65 5.68 -5.74 3.87
N LEU A 66 6.34 -4.58 3.80
CA LEU A 66 5.93 -3.38 4.53
C LEU A 66 4.56 -2.89 4.07
N SER A 67 4.30 -2.89 2.77
CA SER A 67 3.00 -2.50 2.21
C SER A 67 1.88 -3.45 2.68
N LEU A 68 2.15 -4.76 2.70
CA LEU A 68 1.22 -5.75 3.24
C LEU A 68 0.95 -5.51 4.73
N PHE A 69 1.99 -5.28 5.53
CA PHE A 69 1.84 -4.95 6.93
C PHE A 69 1.04 -3.65 7.14
N LEU A 70 1.24 -2.63 6.31
CA LEU A 70 0.45 -1.40 6.36
C LEU A 70 -1.03 -1.65 6.10
N ILE A 71 -1.39 -2.54 5.16
CA ILE A 71 -2.79 -2.90 4.92
C ILE A 71 -3.40 -3.53 6.19
N ILE A 72 -2.66 -4.44 6.85
CA ILE A 72 -3.15 -5.16 8.03
C ILE A 72 -3.24 -4.24 9.26
N ASN A 73 -2.24 -3.39 9.50
CA ASN A 73 -2.14 -2.59 10.72
C ASN A 73 -3.05 -1.35 10.72
N ARG A 74 -3.77 -1.05 9.63
CA ARG A 74 -4.60 0.16 9.51
C ARG A 74 -6.07 -0.11 9.77
N LYS A 75 -6.70 0.79 10.54
CA LYS A 75 -8.14 0.74 10.85
C LYS A 75 -9.00 1.49 9.82
N GLY A 76 -8.45 2.49 9.15
CA GLY A 76 -9.18 3.27 8.13
C GLY A 76 -9.12 2.61 6.75
N ALA A 77 -10.28 2.46 6.09
CA ALA A 77 -10.37 1.92 4.74
C ALA A 77 -9.50 2.70 3.73
N LEU A 78 -9.45 4.03 3.84
CA LEU A 78 -8.56 4.88 3.05
C LEU A 78 -7.08 4.55 3.25
N SER A 79 -6.65 4.31 4.49
CA SER A 79 -5.27 3.97 4.79
C SER A 79 -4.90 2.57 4.31
N GLN A 80 -5.85 1.63 4.32
CA GLN A 80 -5.68 0.32 3.71
C GLN A 80 -5.51 0.43 2.19
N ILE A 81 -6.30 1.28 1.54
CA ILE A 81 -6.21 1.58 0.10
C ILE A 81 -4.83 2.15 -0.27
N ILE A 82 -4.29 3.08 0.53
CA ILE A 82 -2.92 3.59 0.34
C ILE A 82 -1.89 2.45 0.47
N GLY A 83 -2.10 1.53 1.42
CA GLY A 83 -1.27 0.33 1.56
C GLY A 83 -1.30 -0.57 0.31
N ILE A 84 -2.46 -0.74 -0.32
CA ILE A 84 -2.61 -1.52 -1.55
C ILE A 84 -1.88 -0.84 -2.72
N LEU A 85 -2.04 0.48 -2.89
CA LEU A 85 -1.29 1.23 -3.91
C LEU A 85 0.23 1.13 -3.70
N SER A 86 0.69 1.17 -2.45
CA SER A 86 2.09 0.97 -2.11
C SER A 86 2.57 -0.43 -2.49
N LEU A 87 1.72 -1.45 -2.30
CA LEU A 87 2.03 -2.82 -2.68
C LEU A 87 2.14 -2.97 -4.20
N GLU A 88 1.18 -2.44 -4.96
CA GLU A 88 1.24 -2.45 -6.44
C GLU A 88 2.52 -1.78 -6.95
N ASN A 89 2.86 -0.58 -6.44
CA ASN A 89 4.09 0.11 -6.80
C ASN A 89 5.36 -0.68 -6.43
N SER A 90 5.35 -1.38 -5.30
CA SER A 90 6.48 -2.23 -4.88
C SER A 90 6.66 -3.45 -5.81
N ILE A 91 5.55 -4.03 -6.29
CA ILE A 91 5.55 -5.11 -7.29
C ILE A 91 6.11 -4.62 -8.62
N VAL A 92 5.69 -3.44 -9.07
CA VAL A 92 6.20 -2.82 -10.29
C VAL A 92 7.69 -2.54 -10.18
N ALA A 93 8.15 -1.98 -9.06
CA ALA A 93 9.56 -1.73 -8.80
C ALA A 93 10.38 -3.03 -8.81
N PHE A 94 9.87 -4.11 -8.21
CA PHE A 94 10.53 -5.41 -8.23
C PHE A 94 10.71 -5.95 -9.65
N THR A 95 9.66 -5.89 -10.48
CA THR A 95 9.69 -6.29 -11.89
C THR A 95 10.73 -5.50 -12.68
N ILE A 96 10.79 -4.17 -12.46
CA ILE A 96 11.79 -3.29 -13.09
C ILE A 96 13.21 -3.73 -12.71
N PHE A 97 13.47 -3.92 -11.42
CA PHE A 97 14.82 -4.30 -10.96
C PHE A 97 15.21 -5.73 -11.34
N ALA A 98 14.23 -6.64 -11.46
CA ALA A 98 14.43 -8.00 -11.94
C ALA A 98 14.72 -8.09 -13.44
N GLY A 99 14.63 -6.97 -14.18
CA GLY A 99 14.87 -6.93 -15.63
C GLY A 99 13.83 -7.70 -16.43
N LEU A 100 12.65 -7.93 -15.86
CA LEU A 100 11.50 -8.48 -16.59
C LEU A 100 11.02 -7.44 -17.62
N GLU A 101 10.44 -7.91 -18.73
CA GLU A 101 10.17 -7.10 -19.93
C GLU A 101 9.65 -5.69 -19.62
N GLN A 102 10.37 -4.66 -20.06
CA GLN A 102 10.03 -3.26 -19.83
C GLN A 102 9.49 -2.62 -21.13
N SER A 103 8.47 -3.23 -21.74
CA SER A 103 7.80 -2.62 -22.89
C SER A 103 7.07 -1.35 -22.47
N LEU A 104 7.10 -0.31 -23.32
CA LEU A 104 6.31 0.92 -23.10
C LEU A 104 4.82 0.59 -22.89
N MET A 105 4.31 -0.40 -23.62
CA MET A 105 2.92 -0.85 -23.49
C MET A 105 2.63 -1.42 -22.09
N LEU A 106 3.58 -2.18 -21.51
CA LEU A 106 3.45 -2.72 -20.16
C LEU A 106 3.40 -1.59 -19.12
N GLN A 107 4.29 -0.59 -19.24
CA GLN A 107 4.33 0.55 -18.32
C GLN A 107 3.02 1.35 -18.34
N PHE A 108 2.49 1.62 -19.54
CA PHE A 108 1.18 2.24 -19.69
C PHE A 108 0.05 1.38 -19.11
N GLY A 109 0.10 0.06 -19.32
CA GLY A 109 -0.85 -0.88 -18.73
C GLY A 109 -0.87 -0.84 -17.20
N ILE A 110 0.32 -0.79 -16.57
CA ILE A 110 0.45 -0.67 -15.11
C ILE A 110 -0.13 0.66 -14.61
N MET A 111 0.24 1.77 -15.23
CA MET A 111 -0.28 3.10 -14.85
C MET A 111 -1.81 3.15 -15.00
N PHE A 112 -2.33 2.59 -16.09
CA PHE A 112 -3.76 2.49 -16.33
C PHE A 112 -4.45 1.59 -15.30
N ASN A 113 -3.86 0.46 -14.92
CA ASN A 113 -4.39 -0.40 -13.86
C ASN A 113 -4.53 0.35 -12.54
N ILE A 114 -3.47 1.06 -12.11
CA ILE A 114 -3.48 1.87 -10.88
C ILE A 114 -4.58 2.94 -10.93
N PHE A 115 -4.75 3.59 -12.10
CA PHE A 115 -5.80 4.60 -12.30
C PHE A 115 -7.21 4.02 -12.16
N ILE A 116 -7.48 2.89 -12.83
CA ILE A 116 -8.77 2.20 -12.74
C ILE A 116 -9.02 1.72 -11.32
N TRP A 117 -8.01 1.15 -10.67
CA TRP A 117 -8.08 0.70 -9.29
C TRP A 117 -8.44 1.86 -8.34
N LEU A 118 -7.85 3.05 -8.53
CA LEU A 118 -8.17 4.24 -7.73
C LEU A 118 -9.63 4.66 -7.89
N ILE A 119 -10.16 4.63 -9.13
CA ILE A 119 -11.58 4.92 -9.38
C ILE A 119 -12.47 3.93 -8.63
N ILE A 120 -12.18 2.63 -8.74
CA ILE A 120 -12.92 1.58 -8.05
C ILE A 120 -12.86 1.82 -6.53
N ALA A 121 -11.67 2.10 -5.99
CA ALA A 121 -11.45 2.36 -4.58
C ALA A 121 -12.27 3.54 -4.06
N ILE A 122 -12.33 4.66 -4.81
CA ILE A 122 -13.14 5.84 -4.46
C ILE A 122 -14.63 5.50 -4.43
N ILE A 123 -15.13 4.74 -5.41
CA ILE A 123 -16.52 4.29 -5.47
C ILE A 123 -16.83 3.41 -4.26
N PHE A 124 -15.95 2.44 -3.95
CA PHE A 124 -16.10 1.56 -2.80
C PHE A 124 -16.10 2.31 -1.47
N ILE A 125 -15.18 3.26 -1.27
CA ILE A 125 -15.14 4.10 -0.07
C ILE A 125 -16.45 4.88 0.09
N SER A 126 -16.93 5.49 -0.99
CA SER A 126 -18.17 6.27 -0.99
C SER A 126 -19.37 5.39 -0.66
N MET A 127 -19.40 4.18 -1.20
CA MET A 127 -20.41 3.17 -0.91
C MET A 127 -20.36 2.74 0.56
N ILE A 128 -19.19 2.36 1.08
CA ILE A 128 -19.00 1.95 2.47
C ILE A 128 -19.46 3.06 3.42
N TYR A 129 -19.04 4.30 3.18
CA TYR A 129 -19.45 5.43 4.02
C TYR A 129 -20.96 5.64 3.99
N ARG A 130 -21.61 5.50 2.83
CA ARG A 130 -23.06 5.67 2.69
C ARG A 130 -23.86 4.58 3.41
N TYR A 131 -23.36 3.34 3.45
CA TYR A 131 -24.05 2.22 4.11
C TYR A 131 -23.76 2.13 5.62
N PHE A 132 -22.51 2.37 6.03
CA PHE A 132 -22.08 2.16 7.41
C PHE A 132 -21.88 3.45 8.21
N GLY A 133 -21.90 4.61 7.57
CA GLY A 133 -21.66 5.91 8.21
C GLY A 133 -20.23 6.12 8.71
N THR A 134 -19.32 5.16 8.47
CA THR A 134 -17.94 5.17 8.95
C THR A 134 -17.00 4.51 7.94
N LEU A 135 -15.74 4.95 7.93
CA LEU A 135 -14.63 4.31 7.19
C LEU A 135 -13.70 3.53 8.12
N ASN A 136 -14.07 3.39 9.40
CA ASN A 136 -13.34 2.59 10.36
C ASN A 136 -13.76 1.12 10.22
N VAL A 137 -12.86 0.31 9.67
CA VAL A 137 -13.05 -1.12 9.44
C VAL A 137 -13.23 -1.87 10.76
N THR A 138 -12.63 -1.41 11.86
CA THR A 138 -12.83 -2.01 13.19
C THR A 138 -14.29 -1.90 13.63
N THR A 139 -14.92 -0.74 13.39
CA THR A 139 -16.34 -0.53 13.73
C THR A 139 -17.25 -1.40 12.87
N MET A 140 -16.93 -1.56 11.58
CA MET A 140 -17.69 -2.42 10.67
C MET A 140 -17.63 -3.90 11.04
N ASN A 141 -16.48 -4.38 11.55
CA ASN A 141 -16.32 -5.78 11.96
C ASN A 141 -17.20 -6.16 13.16
N ASN A 142 -17.60 -5.18 13.97
CA ASN A 142 -18.49 -5.38 15.12
C ASN A 142 -19.99 -5.40 14.75
N LEU A 143 -20.35 -5.15 13.48
CA LEU A 143 -21.75 -5.23 12.99
C LEU A 143 -22.11 -6.63 12.48
N LYS A 144 -21.20 -7.59 12.61
CA LYS A 144 -21.36 -8.96 12.14
C LYS A 144 -22.03 -9.87 13.19
N ASP A 145 -22.23 -9.34 14.40
CA ASP A 145 -23.04 -9.90 15.49
C ASP A 145 -24.38 -9.17 15.56
#